data_AF-A0A2S3U8S8-F1
#
_entry.id   AF-A0A2S3U8S8-F1
#
_cell.length_a   1.000
_cell.length_b   1.000
_cell.length_c   1.000
_cell.angle_alpha   90.00
_cell.angle_beta   90.00
_cell.angle_gamma   90.00
#
_symmetry.space_group_name_H-M   'P 1'
#
loop_
_entity.id
_entity.type
_entity.pdbx_description
1 polymer ?
#
loop_
_entity_poly.entity_id
_entity_poly.type
_entity_poly.pdbx_seq_one_letter_code
_entity_poly.pdbx_strand_id
1 'polypeptide(L)'
;MAVVATGLIHGVQSDQLRLTTSRLQIVMTTTWSIVTSILNGIVFVLLGVSLPSVINHLQQRDTSSVAVLVGLGILLYLIMTFARFLWTRFDLARIRAWDNHEKTRNAFVMGLSGVHGTITLAMAFSLPLTLNGSAFPYRNDIIFVAAVVILTSLLVSTLLLPLTLPKQVVKVTEDELATAKADMVTHAIDLMQARHGNNASTSKVIAILSGQRVLDGRPKRSQLASLFDATFKVEQTTIDEMVANNEITPHAAEKYMRVASQTRLQNQQTFFERLKLFFRFTLSKWSLSKKARARRKMFRQYRPRGGQSRTELMTRNRQMWQQMRQIEQKPYEAVLAYLADTITADNQQAIGIVRRAYDERHRRLSGERDFQETQNELLIEAFQLEYNFIQTQLANKTFSSELGNQLYEQISTDQLVYLQSINTD
;
A
#
# COMPACT_ATOMS: atom_id res chain seq x y z
N MET A 1 -27.65 7.15 26.59
CA MET A 1 -26.49 7.40 27.48
C MET A 1 -25.70 6.13 27.79
N ALA A 2 -26.32 5.02 28.19
CA ALA A 2 -25.61 3.76 28.49
C ALA A 2 -24.68 3.29 27.35
N VAL A 3 -25.16 3.26 26.11
CA VAL A 3 -24.35 2.85 24.94
C VAL A 3 -23.11 3.75 24.72
N VAL A 4 -23.26 5.06 24.95
CA VAL A 4 -22.15 6.03 24.84
C VAL A 4 -21.12 5.80 25.94
N ALA A 5 -21.58 5.55 27.17
CA ALA A 5 -20.71 5.23 28.30
C ALA A 5 -19.92 3.93 28.04
N THR A 6 -20.58 2.88 27.56
CA THR A 6 -19.92 1.62 27.16
C THR A 6 -18.89 1.86 26.05
N GLY A 7 -19.22 2.65 25.03
CA GLY A 7 -18.29 2.99 23.94
C GLY A 7 -17.05 3.76 24.42
N LEU A 8 -17.22 4.71 25.33
CA LEU A 8 -16.11 5.46 25.94
C LEU A 8 -15.21 4.53 26.77
N ILE A 9 -15.80 3.66 27.60
CA ILE A 9 -15.03 2.68 28.40
C ILE A 9 -14.25 1.74 27.49
N HIS A 10 -14.88 1.23 26.43
CA HIS A 10 -14.24 0.33 25.48
C HIS A 10 -13.11 1.01 24.71
N GLY A 11 -13.31 2.26 24.27
CA GLY A 11 -12.28 3.03 23.56
C GLY A 11 -11.04 3.29 24.43
N VAL A 12 -11.22 3.64 25.71
CA VAL A 12 -10.11 3.86 26.65
C VAL A 12 -9.35 2.55 26.94
N GLN A 13 -10.06 1.41 27.02
CA GLN A 13 -9.42 0.11 27.21
C GLN A 13 -8.68 -0.39 25.96
N SER A 14 -9.22 -0.15 24.76
CA SER A 14 -8.55 -0.50 23.50
C SER A 14 -7.20 0.21 23.32
N ASP A 15 -7.08 1.46 23.79
CA ASP A 15 -5.84 2.24 23.71
C ASP A 15 -4.77 1.80 24.73
N GLN A 16 -5.14 1.04 25.76
CA GLN A 16 -4.22 0.44 26.74
C GLN A 16 -3.73 -0.95 26.29
N LEU A 17 -4.47 -1.62 25.40
CA LEU A 17 -4.17 -2.97 24.88
C LEU A 17 -3.43 -2.91 23.53
N ARG A 18 -2.40 -2.04 23.41
CA ARG A 18 -1.58 -1.81 22.18
C ARG A 18 -0.71 -3.01 21.76
N LEU A 19 -1.01 -4.21 22.22
CA LEU A 19 -0.28 -5.45 21.93
C LEU A 19 -0.99 -6.34 20.90
N THR A 20 -2.19 -5.96 20.44
CA THR A 20 -2.96 -6.75 19.47
C THR A 20 -2.79 -6.18 18.07
N THR A 21 -1.97 -6.85 17.25
CA THR A 21 -1.83 -6.77 15.79
C THR A 21 -2.44 -5.53 15.12
N SER A 22 -1.58 -4.58 14.70
CA SER A 22 -1.90 -3.37 13.93
C SER A 22 -2.98 -3.55 12.84
N ARG A 23 -3.02 -4.71 12.16
CA ARG A 23 -4.07 -5.03 11.17
C ARG A 23 -5.48 -5.07 11.72
N LEU A 24 -5.70 -5.69 12.87
CA LEU A 24 -7.04 -5.80 13.44
C LEU A 24 -7.56 -4.42 13.82
N GLN A 25 -6.69 -3.55 14.33
CA GLN A 25 -7.07 -2.17 14.66
C GLN A 25 -7.39 -1.35 13.40
N ILE A 26 -6.56 -1.42 12.36
CA ILE A 26 -6.82 -0.70 11.10
C ILE A 26 -8.14 -1.18 10.46
N VAL A 27 -8.36 -2.50 10.40
CA VAL A 27 -9.58 -3.07 9.82
C VAL A 27 -10.80 -2.71 10.66
N MET A 28 -10.73 -2.76 11.99
CA MET A 28 -11.84 -2.40 12.87
C MET A 28 -12.18 -0.92 12.78
N THR A 29 -11.19 -0.02 12.82
CA THR A 29 -11.39 1.43 12.66
C THR A 29 -11.97 1.77 11.30
N THR A 30 -11.47 1.14 10.23
CA THR A 30 -11.98 1.35 8.87
C THR A 30 -13.41 0.84 8.74
N THR A 31 -13.70 -0.35 9.25
CA THR A 31 -15.05 -0.94 9.23
C THR A 31 -16.04 -0.05 9.98
N TRP A 32 -15.67 0.42 11.17
CA TRP A 32 -16.55 1.28 11.95
C TRP A 32 -16.70 2.68 11.32
N SER A 33 -15.66 3.19 10.66
CA SER A 33 -15.79 4.42 9.86
C SER A 33 -16.79 4.24 8.71
N ILE A 34 -16.75 3.12 7.99
CA ILE A 34 -17.68 2.80 6.90
C ILE A 34 -19.11 2.70 7.44
N VAL A 35 -19.36 1.92 8.49
CA VAL A 35 -20.71 1.75 9.04
C VAL A 35 -21.24 3.09 9.58
N THR A 36 -20.42 3.89 10.26
CA THR A 36 -20.80 5.25 10.70
C THR A 36 -21.13 6.15 9.51
N SER A 37 -20.35 6.08 8.43
CA SER A 37 -20.59 6.86 7.21
C SER A 37 -21.89 6.46 6.52
N ILE A 38 -22.20 5.16 6.44
CA ILE A 38 -23.46 4.65 5.90
C ILE A 38 -24.64 5.13 6.76
N LEU A 39 -24.56 5.00 8.08
CA LEU A 39 -25.61 5.46 9.00
C LEU A 39 -25.85 6.96 8.87
N ASN A 40 -24.78 7.77 8.84
CA ASN A 40 -24.90 9.20 8.62
C ASN A 40 -25.54 9.52 7.25
N GLY A 41 -25.13 8.81 6.19
CA GLY A 41 -25.72 8.93 4.87
C GLY A 41 -27.21 8.64 4.84
N ILE A 42 -27.66 7.55 5.48
CA ILE A 42 -29.09 7.20 5.59
C ILE A 42 -29.88 8.32 6.25
N VAL A 43 -29.37 8.89 7.34
CA VAL A 43 -30.06 9.98 8.06
C VAL A 43 -30.19 11.23 7.19
N PHE A 44 -29.16 11.57 6.41
CA PHE A 44 -29.24 12.68 5.45
C PHE A 44 -30.20 12.41 4.29
N VAL A 45 -30.28 11.17 3.80
CA VAL A 45 -31.29 10.78 2.80
C VAL A 45 -32.70 10.93 3.37
N LEU A 46 -32.94 10.48 4.61
CA LEU A 46 -34.22 10.65 5.30
C LEU A 46 -34.59 12.12 5.46
N LEU A 47 -33.64 12.99 5.80
CA LEU A 47 -33.84 14.44 5.83
C LEU A 47 -34.29 14.96 4.45
N GLY A 48 -33.54 14.59 3.40
CA GLY A 48 -33.82 15.01 2.03
C GLY A 48 -35.18 14.56 1.52
N VAL A 49 -35.62 13.35 1.86
CA VAL A 49 -36.95 12.82 1.50
C VAL A 49 -38.07 13.48 2.31
N SER A 50 -37.81 13.82 3.57
CA SER A 50 -38.82 14.43 4.45
C SER A 50 -39.06 15.91 4.14
N LEU A 51 -38.05 16.62 3.62
CA LEU A 51 -38.09 18.07 3.41
C LEU A 51 -39.22 18.51 2.45
N PRO A 52 -39.42 17.92 1.25
CA PRO A 52 -40.51 18.30 0.35
C PRO A 52 -41.89 18.05 0.96
N SER A 53 -42.05 16.93 1.67
CA SER A 53 -43.31 16.59 2.34
C SER A 53 -43.66 17.66 3.37
N VAL A 54 -42.70 18.05 4.21
CA VAL A 54 -42.90 19.08 5.24
C VAL A 54 -43.21 20.44 4.61
N ILE A 55 -42.50 20.83 3.54
CA ILE A 55 -42.76 22.09 2.82
C ILE A 55 -44.18 22.13 2.24
N ASN A 56 -44.65 21.04 1.63
CA ASN A 56 -46.00 20.97 1.07
C ASN A 56 -47.09 21.14 2.15
N HIS A 57 -46.90 20.53 3.33
CA HIS A 57 -47.82 20.71 4.46
C HIS A 57 -47.83 22.15 5.01
N LEU A 58 -46.71 22.85 4.93
CA LEU A 58 -46.59 24.25 5.37
C LEU A 58 -47.23 25.22 4.36
N GLN A 59 -47.03 24.99 3.07
CA GLN A 59 -47.64 25.80 2.00
C GLN A 59 -49.17 25.72 1.98
N GLN A 60 -49.74 24.58 2.38
CA GLN A 60 -51.19 24.40 2.51
C GLN A 60 -51.79 25.21 3.67
N ARG A 61 -50.98 25.67 4.64
CA ARG A 61 -51.41 26.44 5.80
C ARG A 61 -51.27 27.95 5.61
N ASP A 62 -50.16 28.43 5.03
CA ASP A 62 -49.98 29.79 4.50
C ASP A 62 -48.53 29.99 3.99
N THR A 63 -48.33 30.63 2.82
CA THR A 63 -46.99 30.80 2.21
C THR A 63 -46.07 31.74 3.01
N SER A 64 -46.63 32.74 3.71
CA SER A 64 -45.87 33.67 4.56
C SER A 64 -45.19 32.96 5.75
N SER A 65 -45.77 31.85 6.21
CA SER A 65 -45.29 31.07 7.34
C SER A 65 -43.94 30.39 7.08
N VAL A 66 -43.64 30.02 5.82
CA VAL A 66 -42.39 29.34 5.48
C VAL A 66 -41.18 30.26 5.65
N ALA A 67 -41.27 31.51 5.19
CA ALA A 67 -40.18 32.49 5.32
C ALA A 67 -39.90 32.80 6.79
N VAL A 68 -40.95 32.90 7.62
CA VAL A 68 -40.82 33.10 9.07
C VAL A 68 -40.12 31.92 9.72
N LEU A 69 -40.46 30.68 9.36
CA LEU A 69 -39.82 29.49 9.91
C LEU A 69 -38.35 29.36 9.48
N VAL A 70 -38.00 29.73 8.25
CA VAL A 70 -36.61 29.81 7.80
C VAL A 70 -35.84 30.85 8.62
N GLY A 71 -36.41 32.04 8.79
CA GLY A 71 -35.82 33.09 9.62
C GLY A 71 -35.62 32.64 11.07
N LEU A 72 -36.60 31.93 11.64
CA LEU A 72 -36.51 31.35 12.98
C LEU A 72 -35.42 30.29 13.08
N GLY A 73 -35.28 29.41 12.08
CA GLY A 73 -34.19 28.42 12.03
C GLY A 73 -32.80 29.07 11.98
N ILE A 74 -32.63 30.10 11.13
CA ILE A 74 -31.37 30.85 11.06
C ILE A 74 -31.08 31.57 12.38
N LEU A 75 -32.10 32.18 13.00
CA LEU A 75 -31.97 32.84 14.29
C LEU A 75 -31.55 31.87 15.39
N LEU A 76 -32.18 30.69 15.46
CA LEU A 76 -31.80 29.65 16.42
C LEU A 76 -30.37 29.17 16.21
N TYR A 77 -29.95 28.97 14.97
CA TYR A 77 -28.56 28.62 14.65
C TYR A 77 -27.57 29.71 15.13
N LEU A 78 -27.89 30.99 14.92
CA LEU A 78 -27.06 32.10 15.39
C LEU A 78 -27.00 32.16 16.91
N ILE A 79 -28.14 32.01 17.61
CA ILE A 79 -28.19 31.99 19.08
C ILE A 79 -27.36 30.84 19.64
N MET A 80 -27.49 29.63 19.10
CA MET A 80 -26.73 28.46 19.56
C MET A 80 -25.22 28.63 19.30
N THR A 81 -24.85 29.16 18.12
CA THR A 81 -23.46 29.45 17.77
C THR A 81 -22.86 30.51 18.70
N PHE A 82 -23.62 31.57 19.00
CA PHE A 82 -23.21 32.63 19.91
C PHE A 82 -23.08 32.14 21.35
N ALA A 83 -24.02 31.32 21.83
CA ALA A 83 -23.94 30.69 23.14
C ALA A 83 -22.68 29.81 23.27
N ARG A 84 -22.35 29.03 22.23
CA ARG A 84 -21.12 28.21 22.17
C ARG A 84 -19.87 29.08 22.17
N PHE A 85 -19.87 30.16 21.41
CA PHE A 85 -18.77 31.13 21.39
C PHE A 85 -18.55 31.75 22.78
N LEU A 86 -19.61 32.20 23.44
CA LEU A 86 -19.56 32.76 24.79
C LEU A 86 -19.04 31.74 25.80
N TRP A 87 -19.58 30.52 25.77
CA TRP A 87 -19.16 29.42 26.63
C TRP A 87 -17.65 29.15 26.51
N THR A 88 -17.14 29.15 25.28
CA THR A 88 -15.72 28.92 25.00
C THR A 88 -14.86 30.12 25.39
N ARG A 89 -15.35 31.34 25.18
CA ARG A 89 -14.65 32.59 25.50
C ARG A 89 -14.45 32.81 27.00
N PHE A 90 -15.44 32.41 27.80
CA PHE A 90 -15.45 32.54 29.26
C PHE A 90 -14.74 31.40 30.00
N ASP A 91 -14.00 30.54 29.29
CA ASP A 91 -13.06 29.56 29.86
C ASP A 91 -13.67 28.50 30.78
N LEU A 92 -14.99 28.25 30.67
CA LEU A 92 -15.64 27.10 31.31
C LEU A 92 -15.15 25.77 30.71
N ALA A 93 -14.57 25.81 29.51
CA ALA A 93 -13.76 24.76 28.92
C ALA A 93 -12.30 25.26 28.85
N ARG A 94 -11.40 24.71 29.67
CA ARG A 94 -9.97 25.11 29.71
C ARG A 94 -9.31 24.86 28.35
N ILE A 95 -9.33 25.84 27.46
CA ILE A 95 -8.56 25.81 26.22
C ILE A 95 -7.27 26.58 26.48
N ARG A 96 -6.14 25.86 26.44
CA ARG A 96 -4.80 26.43 26.63
C ARG A 96 -4.53 27.41 25.48
N ALA A 97 -4.64 28.71 25.75
CA ALA A 97 -4.33 29.77 24.81
C ALA A 97 -3.26 30.69 25.43
N TRP A 98 -2.22 31.01 24.67
CA TRP A 98 -1.11 31.85 25.13
C TRP A 98 -1.41 33.35 25.05
N ASP A 99 -2.39 33.74 24.22
CA ASP A 99 -2.78 35.14 23.99
C ASP A 99 -4.32 35.32 23.82
N ASN A 100 -4.82 36.52 24.14
CA ASN A 100 -6.25 36.89 24.13
C ASN A 100 -6.81 36.96 22.69
N HIS A 101 -5.95 37.27 21.71
CA HIS A 101 -6.32 37.23 20.29
C HIS A 101 -6.54 35.79 19.80
N GLU A 102 -5.64 34.86 20.18
CA GLU A 102 -5.79 33.43 19.87
C GLU A 102 -6.98 32.80 20.57
N LYS A 103 -7.26 33.21 21.82
CA LYS A 103 -8.46 32.76 22.56
C LYS A 103 -9.74 33.13 21.82
N THR A 104 -9.81 34.32 21.23
CA THR A 104 -10.98 34.79 20.47
C THR A 104 -11.12 34.04 19.14
N ARG A 105 -10.01 33.84 18.42
CA ARG A 105 -9.99 33.04 17.18
C ARG A 105 -10.40 31.59 17.44
N ASN A 106 -9.85 30.97 18.48
CA ASN A 106 -10.17 29.59 18.85
C ASN A 106 -11.63 29.45 19.30
N ALA A 107 -12.16 30.42 20.06
CA ALA A 107 -13.59 30.45 20.42
C ALA A 107 -14.49 30.60 19.18
N PHE A 108 -14.09 31.41 18.20
CA PHE A 108 -14.82 31.57 16.94
C PHE A 108 -14.83 30.29 16.10
N VAL A 109 -13.66 29.65 15.94
CA VAL A 109 -13.53 28.36 15.25
C VAL A 109 -14.34 27.27 15.97
N MET A 110 -14.29 27.21 17.30
CA MET A 110 -15.07 26.27 18.11
C MET A 110 -16.58 26.54 18.03
N GLY A 111 -16.98 27.82 17.98
CA GLY A 111 -18.36 28.24 17.75
C GLY A 111 -18.90 27.67 16.44
N LEU A 112 -18.14 27.88 15.35
CA LEU A 112 -18.49 27.47 14.00
C LEU A 112 -18.37 25.96 13.73
N SER A 113 -17.49 25.23 14.45
CA SER A 113 -17.21 23.82 14.17
C SER A 113 -18.31 22.85 14.58
N GLY A 114 -19.20 23.23 15.50
CA GLY A 114 -20.25 22.33 15.96
C GLY A 114 -21.45 22.32 15.01
N VAL A 115 -21.25 21.58 13.92
CA VAL A 115 -22.26 21.20 12.93
C VAL A 115 -23.39 20.42 13.60
N HIS A 116 -24.64 20.76 13.27
CA HIS A 116 -25.79 19.97 13.68
C HIS A 116 -25.99 18.84 12.68
N GLY A 117 -26.23 17.64 13.19
CA GLY A 117 -26.24 16.43 12.36
C GLY A 117 -27.37 15.49 12.70
N THR A 118 -27.04 14.20 12.65
CA THR A 118 -27.99 13.09 12.73
C THR A 118 -28.76 13.03 14.05
N ILE A 119 -28.15 13.43 15.15
CA ILE A 119 -28.78 13.42 16.49
C ILE A 119 -29.95 14.42 16.56
N THR A 120 -29.77 15.64 16.03
CA THR A 120 -30.83 16.67 16.00
C THR A 120 -32.03 16.19 15.20
N LEU A 121 -31.79 15.51 14.07
CA LEU A 121 -32.86 14.97 13.25
C LEU A 121 -33.56 13.78 13.92
N ALA A 122 -32.80 12.87 14.54
CA ALA A 122 -33.37 11.75 15.28
C ALA A 122 -34.27 12.25 16.42
N MET A 123 -33.86 13.30 17.13
CA MET A 123 -34.69 13.95 18.16
C MET A 123 -35.96 14.57 17.56
N ALA A 124 -35.85 15.30 16.44
CA ALA A 124 -37.02 15.88 15.79
C ALA A 124 -38.04 14.81 15.34
N PHE A 125 -37.57 13.68 14.80
CA PHE A 125 -38.45 12.58 14.40
C PHE A 125 -38.98 11.74 15.57
N SER A 126 -38.29 11.73 16.71
CA SER A 126 -38.77 11.06 17.93
C SER A 126 -40.03 11.71 18.51
N LEU A 127 -40.38 12.93 18.08
CA LEU A 127 -41.65 13.56 18.44
C LEU A 127 -42.82 12.69 17.96
N PRO A 128 -43.75 12.32 18.86
CA PRO A 128 -44.84 11.42 18.55
C PRO A 128 -45.78 12.06 17.51
N LEU A 129 -46.46 11.23 16.73
CA LEU A 129 -47.44 11.70 15.74
C LEU A 129 -48.70 12.26 16.42
N THR A 130 -49.07 11.70 17.57
CA THR A 130 -50.24 12.10 18.34
C THR A 130 -49.87 12.34 19.81
N LEU A 131 -50.53 13.32 20.40
CA LEU A 131 -50.49 13.61 21.84
C LEU A 131 -51.92 13.60 22.35
N ASN A 132 -52.21 12.72 23.31
CA ASN A 132 -53.55 12.58 23.93
C ASN A 132 -54.69 12.42 22.91
N GLY A 133 -54.47 11.63 21.85
CA GLY A 133 -55.48 11.35 20.81
C GLY A 133 -55.62 12.42 19.72
N SER A 134 -54.90 13.55 19.82
CA SER A 134 -54.87 14.62 18.80
C SER A 134 -53.52 14.65 18.07
N ALA A 135 -53.47 15.21 16.86
CA ALA A 135 -52.20 15.38 16.13
C ALA A 135 -51.24 16.28 16.92
N PHE A 136 -49.96 15.91 16.97
CA PHE A 136 -48.96 16.68 17.71
C PHE A 136 -48.85 18.11 17.15
N PRO A 137 -49.01 19.15 17.98
CA PRO A 137 -49.02 20.52 17.50
C PRO A 137 -47.65 20.93 16.96
N TYR A 138 -47.62 21.57 15.79
CA TYR A 138 -46.41 22.15 15.18
C TYR A 138 -45.27 21.15 14.93
N ARG A 139 -45.54 19.84 14.86
CA ARG A 139 -44.51 18.81 14.63
C ARG A 139 -43.72 19.06 13.33
N ASN A 140 -44.44 19.34 12.24
CA ASN A 140 -43.84 19.57 10.93
C ASN A 140 -43.00 20.85 10.93
N ASP A 141 -43.45 21.89 11.63
CA ASP A 141 -42.75 23.16 11.79
C ASP A 141 -41.44 22.95 12.55
N ILE A 142 -41.45 22.15 13.63
CA ILE A 142 -40.23 21.80 14.39
C ILE A 142 -39.24 21.01 13.52
N ILE A 143 -39.72 20.03 12.75
CA ILE A 143 -38.88 19.24 11.84
C ILE A 143 -38.30 20.15 10.74
N PHE A 144 -39.09 21.08 10.21
CA PHE A 144 -38.63 22.05 9.21
C PHE A 144 -37.54 22.96 9.76
N VAL A 145 -37.75 23.54 10.95
CA VAL A 145 -36.77 24.38 11.64
C VAL A 145 -35.49 23.60 11.93
N ALA A 146 -35.60 22.35 12.40
CA ALA A 146 -34.45 21.48 12.62
C ALA A 146 -33.67 21.22 11.32
N ALA A 147 -34.36 21.01 10.20
CA ALA A 147 -33.74 20.85 8.89
C ALA A 147 -33.03 22.12 8.42
N VAL A 148 -33.64 23.30 8.59
CA VAL A 148 -33.01 24.59 8.30
C VAL A 148 -31.74 24.77 9.14
N VAL A 149 -31.79 24.52 10.45
CA VAL A 149 -30.61 24.60 11.34
C VAL A 149 -29.49 23.66 10.88
N ILE A 150 -29.81 22.42 10.53
CA ILE A 150 -28.83 21.44 10.02
C ILE A 150 -28.18 21.96 8.73
N LEU A 151 -28.99 22.35 7.73
CA LEU A 151 -28.51 22.83 6.44
C LEU A 151 -27.66 24.10 6.58
N THR A 152 -28.13 25.09 7.34
CA THR A 152 -27.39 26.32 7.61
C THR A 152 -26.07 26.01 8.32
N SER A 153 -26.08 25.14 9.34
CA SER A 153 -24.84 24.78 10.07
C SER A 153 -23.81 24.08 9.19
N LEU A 154 -24.24 23.19 8.29
CA LEU A 154 -23.37 22.50 7.34
C LEU A 154 -22.77 23.48 6.32
N LEU A 155 -23.61 24.34 5.75
CA LEU A 155 -23.20 25.31 4.73
C LEU A 155 -22.20 26.32 5.32
N VAL A 156 -22.53 26.88 6.48
CA VAL A 156 -21.67 27.84 7.19
C VAL A 156 -20.35 27.20 7.60
N SER A 157 -20.37 25.99 8.18
CA SER A 157 -19.14 25.30 8.57
C SER A 157 -18.26 24.92 7.38
N THR A 158 -18.86 24.47 6.27
CA THR A 158 -18.11 24.07 5.07
C THR A 158 -17.43 25.26 4.39
N LEU A 159 -18.08 26.42 4.38
CA LEU A 159 -17.51 27.63 3.79
C LEU A 159 -16.58 28.38 4.75
N LEU A 160 -16.98 28.62 6.00
CA LEU A 160 -16.23 29.50 6.90
C LEU A 160 -15.01 28.84 7.54
N LEU A 161 -15.02 27.54 7.82
CA LEU A 161 -13.87 26.86 8.43
C LEU A 161 -12.61 26.91 7.55
N PRO A 162 -12.62 26.52 6.26
CA PRO A 162 -11.40 26.56 5.45
C PRO A 162 -10.85 27.99 5.25
N LEU A 163 -11.69 29.03 5.35
CA LEU A 163 -11.22 30.42 5.31
C LEU A 163 -10.61 30.91 6.62
N THR A 164 -11.05 30.37 7.77
CA THR A 164 -10.65 30.84 9.11
C THR A 164 -9.52 30.03 9.72
N LEU A 165 -9.38 28.76 9.33
CA LEU A 165 -8.27 27.93 9.75
C LEU A 165 -7.00 28.28 8.96
N PRO A 166 -5.82 28.29 9.60
CA PRO A 166 -4.55 28.41 8.89
C PRO A 166 -4.43 27.24 7.90
N LYS A 167 -3.88 27.50 6.70
CA LYS A 167 -3.54 26.44 5.73
C LYS A 167 -2.76 25.36 6.48
N GLN A 168 -3.15 24.10 6.30
CA GLN A 168 -2.41 22.97 6.86
C GLN A 168 -0.96 23.08 6.39
N VAL A 169 -0.07 23.38 7.33
CA VAL A 169 1.36 23.26 7.09
C VAL A 169 1.59 21.76 7.03
N VAL A 170 1.79 21.23 5.83
CA VAL A 170 2.22 19.85 5.64
C VAL A 170 3.54 19.72 6.39
N LYS A 171 3.49 19.16 7.59
CA LYS A 171 4.64 19.10 8.52
C LYS A 171 5.77 18.22 8.01
N VAL A 172 5.47 17.35 7.04
CA VAL A 172 6.41 16.45 6.40
C VAL A 172 6.16 16.53 4.90
N THR A 173 7.08 17.14 4.17
CA THR A 173 6.96 17.25 2.71
C THR A 173 7.10 15.86 2.09
N GLU A 174 6.40 15.58 0.98
CA GLU A 174 6.57 14.29 0.28
C GLU A 174 8.04 14.03 -0.08
N ASP A 175 8.78 15.07 -0.46
CA ASP A 175 10.21 15.01 -0.74
C ASP A 175 11.05 14.66 0.50
N GLU A 176 10.67 15.18 1.67
CA GLU A 176 11.35 14.90 2.94
C GLU A 176 11.13 13.44 3.36
N LEU A 177 9.91 12.94 3.23
CA LEU A 177 9.58 11.52 3.48
C LEU A 177 10.31 10.60 2.50
N ALA A 178 10.35 10.96 1.21
CA ALA A 178 11.03 10.18 0.18
C ALA A 178 12.54 10.11 0.43
N THR A 179 13.16 11.23 0.81
CA THR A 179 14.58 11.30 1.14
C THR A 179 14.90 10.47 2.38
N ALA A 180 14.15 10.66 3.47
CA ALA A 180 14.34 9.92 4.71
C ALA A 180 14.15 8.40 4.52
N LYS A 181 13.19 8.00 3.68
CA LYS A 181 13.00 6.59 3.29
C LYS A 181 14.19 6.06 2.50
N ALA A 182 14.69 6.82 1.54
CA ALA A 182 15.85 6.42 0.74
C ALA A 182 17.09 6.23 1.62
N ASP A 183 17.32 7.11 2.60
CA ASP A 183 18.43 7.03 3.54
C ASP A 183 18.30 5.80 4.45
N MET A 184 17.09 5.57 4.99
CA MET A 184 16.78 4.40 5.83
C MET A 184 17.06 3.09 5.08
N VAL A 185 16.55 2.95 3.86
CA VAL A 185 16.74 1.75 3.04
C VAL A 185 18.22 1.58 2.66
N THR A 186 18.91 2.67 2.33
CA THR A 186 20.35 2.61 1.99
C THR A 186 21.17 2.14 3.18
N HIS A 187 20.91 2.68 4.36
CA HIS A 187 21.56 2.25 5.60
C HIS A 187 21.32 0.76 5.90
N ALA A 188 20.09 0.28 5.74
CA ALA A 188 19.78 -1.13 5.93
C ALA A 188 20.52 -2.02 4.90
N ILE A 189 20.55 -1.62 3.62
CA ILE A 189 21.28 -2.35 2.57
C ILE A 189 22.78 -2.43 2.89
N ASP A 190 23.40 -1.32 3.27
CA ASP A 190 24.85 -1.25 3.55
C ASP A 190 25.22 -2.17 4.72
N LEU A 191 24.42 -2.14 5.80
CA LEU A 191 24.63 -3.01 6.96
C LEU A 191 24.38 -4.49 6.64
N MET A 192 23.35 -4.81 5.86
CA MET A 192 23.08 -6.17 5.41
C MET A 192 24.24 -6.71 4.56
N GLN A 193 24.78 -5.88 3.66
CA GLN A 193 25.92 -6.26 2.82
C GLN A 193 27.21 -6.41 3.64
N ALA A 194 27.45 -5.53 4.62
CA ALA A 194 28.61 -5.62 5.50
C ALA A 194 28.58 -6.86 6.41
N ARG A 195 27.39 -7.25 6.91
CA ARG A 195 27.23 -8.33 7.87
C ARG A 195 27.18 -9.71 7.21
N HIS A 196 26.55 -9.82 6.04
CA HIS A 196 26.27 -11.10 5.37
C HIS A 196 26.97 -11.30 4.02
N GLY A 197 27.73 -10.30 3.54
CA GLY A 197 28.45 -10.38 2.28
C GLY A 197 27.55 -10.55 1.05
N ASN A 198 28.16 -10.95 -0.07
CA ASN A 198 27.48 -11.16 -1.34
C ASN A 198 26.85 -12.56 -1.45
N ASN A 199 25.98 -12.89 -0.49
CA ASN A 199 25.23 -14.14 -0.54
C ASN A 199 23.95 -13.96 -1.37
N ALA A 200 23.47 -15.05 -1.97
CA ALA A 200 22.24 -15.03 -2.77
C ALA A 200 21.02 -14.57 -1.94
N SER A 201 20.95 -14.93 -0.65
CA SER A 201 19.86 -14.57 0.27
C SER A 201 19.87 -13.07 0.55
N THR A 202 21.05 -12.53 0.87
CA THR A 202 21.29 -11.10 1.10
C THR A 202 20.96 -10.29 -0.15
N SER A 203 21.38 -10.74 -1.33
CA SER A 203 21.12 -10.05 -2.60
C SER A 203 19.62 -9.92 -2.90
N LYS A 204 18.82 -10.92 -2.53
CA LYS A 204 17.37 -10.88 -2.69
C LYS A 204 16.69 -9.96 -1.67
N VAL A 205 17.14 -9.96 -0.41
CA VAL A 205 16.66 -9.02 0.61
C VAL A 205 16.98 -7.59 0.18
N ILE A 206 18.22 -7.30 -0.23
CA ILE A 206 18.64 -6.01 -0.79
C ILE A 206 17.77 -5.63 -1.99
N ALA A 207 17.43 -6.58 -2.86
CA ALA A 207 16.55 -6.33 -3.99
C ALA A 207 15.12 -5.97 -3.57
N ILE A 208 14.58 -6.57 -2.51
CA ILE A 208 13.28 -6.22 -1.93
C ILE A 208 13.34 -4.81 -1.34
N LEU A 209 14.35 -4.52 -0.51
CA LEU A 209 14.56 -3.21 0.11
C LEU A 209 14.74 -2.11 -0.95
N SER A 210 15.59 -2.36 -1.95
CA SER A 210 15.80 -1.41 -3.06
C SER A 210 14.52 -1.11 -3.84
N GLY A 211 13.56 -2.05 -3.88
CA GLY A 211 12.24 -1.86 -4.50
C GLY A 211 11.31 -0.95 -3.71
N GLN A 212 11.58 -0.73 -2.42
CA GLN A 212 10.84 0.22 -1.59
C GLN A 212 11.28 1.68 -1.85
N ARG A 213 12.46 1.90 -2.45
CA ARG A 213 12.93 3.22 -2.83
C ARG A 213 12.06 3.73 -3.99
N VAL A 214 11.33 4.81 -3.76
CA VAL A 214 10.78 5.62 -4.85
C VAL A 214 11.93 6.42 -5.43
N LEU A 215 12.81 5.75 -6.18
CA LEU A 215 13.84 6.41 -6.96
C LEU A 215 13.37 6.51 -8.40
N ASP A 216 13.27 7.75 -8.86
CA ASP A 216 12.79 8.13 -10.19
C ASP A 216 13.45 7.33 -11.32
N GLY A 217 12.60 6.88 -12.23
CA GLY A 217 13.00 6.39 -13.54
C GLY A 217 13.27 4.89 -13.61
N ARG A 218 12.40 4.15 -14.31
CA ARG A 218 12.75 2.81 -14.81
C ARG A 218 14.03 2.93 -15.65
N PRO A 219 15.06 2.10 -15.43
CA PRO A 219 16.29 2.18 -16.20
C PRO A 219 16.00 2.07 -17.70
N LYS A 220 16.75 2.82 -18.51
CA LYS A 220 16.54 2.87 -19.96
C LYS A 220 16.71 1.45 -20.51
N ARG A 221 15.78 1.02 -21.37
CA ARG A 221 15.81 -0.35 -21.92
C ARG A 221 17.11 -0.67 -22.67
N SER A 222 17.68 0.32 -23.35
CA SER A 222 18.95 0.19 -24.06
C SER A 222 20.10 -0.14 -23.11
N GLN A 223 20.17 0.55 -21.97
CA GLN A 223 21.17 0.37 -20.92
C GLN A 223 21.05 -1.02 -20.26
N LEU A 224 19.82 -1.48 -20.02
CA LEU A 224 19.56 -2.82 -19.50
C LEU A 224 19.94 -3.90 -20.53
N ALA A 225 19.62 -3.70 -21.81
CA ALA A 225 20.01 -4.60 -22.88
C ALA A 225 21.55 -4.69 -23.03
N SER A 226 22.25 -3.55 -23.01
CA SER A 226 23.71 -3.52 -23.12
C SER A 226 24.40 -4.19 -21.92
N LEU A 227 23.86 -4.02 -20.70
CA LEU A 227 24.36 -4.72 -19.52
C LEU A 227 24.18 -6.24 -19.63
N PHE A 228 23.01 -6.72 -20.03
CA PHE A 228 22.78 -8.15 -20.25
C PHE A 228 23.67 -8.74 -21.36
N ASP A 229 23.95 -7.98 -22.41
CA ASP A 229 24.87 -8.41 -23.47
C ASP A 229 26.32 -8.45 -22.97
N ALA A 230 26.73 -7.48 -22.15
CA ALA A 230 28.06 -7.44 -21.55
C ALA A 230 28.28 -8.60 -20.56
N THR A 231 27.35 -8.84 -19.64
CA THR A 231 27.45 -9.96 -18.69
C THR A 231 27.40 -11.32 -19.40
N PHE A 232 26.62 -11.44 -20.48
CA PHE A 232 26.60 -12.67 -21.28
C PHE A 232 27.93 -12.92 -22.01
N LYS A 233 28.65 -11.87 -22.43
CA LYS A 233 30.00 -12.00 -22.98
C LYS A 233 31.00 -12.49 -21.93
N VAL A 234 30.96 -11.92 -20.71
CA VAL A 234 31.80 -12.37 -19.59
C VAL A 234 31.54 -13.85 -19.27
N GLU A 235 30.28 -14.25 -19.29
CA GLU A 235 29.90 -15.65 -19.11
C GLU A 235 30.41 -16.55 -20.25
N GLN A 236 30.34 -16.10 -21.49
CA GLN A 236 30.87 -16.83 -22.64
C GLN A 236 32.39 -17.01 -22.54
N THR A 237 33.13 -15.94 -22.25
CA THR A 237 34.60 -16.01 -22.13
C THR A 237 35.01 -16.94 -20.99
N THR A 238 34.31 -16.89 -19.85
CA THR A 238 34.58 -17.77 -18.71
C THR A 238 34.34 -19.24 -19.09
N ILE A 239 33.26 -19.54 -19.81
CA ILE A 239 32.95 -20.90 -20.27
C ILE A 239 33.98 -21.38 -21.31
N ASP A 240 34.39 -20.52 -22.23
CA ASP A 240 35.41 -20.86 -23.24
C ASP A 240 36.77 -21.17 -22.58
N GLU A 241 37.14 -20.42 -21.53
CA GLU A 241 38.32 -20.70 -20.70
C GLU A 241 38.20 -22.04 -19.95
N MET A 242 37.03 -22.35 -19.38
CA MET A 242 36.78 -23.63 -18.71
C MET A 242 36.87 -24.81 -19.70
N VAL A 243 36.45 -24.62 -20.96
CA VAL A 243 36.62 -25.63 -22.01
C VAL A 243 38.10 -25.79 -22.38
N ALA A 244 38.84 -24.68 -22.53
CA ALA A 244 40.27 -24.69 -22.85
C ALA A 244 41.11 -25.39 -21.77
N ASN A 245 40.73 -25.22 -20.50
CA ASN A 245 41.36 -25.85 -19.34
C ASN A 245 40.93 -27.31 -19.11
N ASN A 246 40.13 -27.90 -20.01
CA ASN A 246 39.54 -29.25 -19.89
C ASN A 246 38.71 -29.46 -18.60
N GLU A 247 38.17 -28.40 -17.99
CA GLU A 247 37.31 -28.51 -16.81
C GLU A 247 35.90 -29.00 -17.18
N ILE A 248 35.44 -28.65 -18.38
CA ILE A 248 34.11 -28.99 -18.89
C ILE A 248 34.19 -29.51 -20.32
N THR A 249 33.29 -30.44 -20.66
CA THR A 249 33.19 -30.92 -22.04
C THR A 249 32.53 -29.87 -22.95
N PRO A 250 32.91 -29.77 -24.24
CA PRO A 250 32.26 -28.85 -25.17
C PRO A 250 30.73 -29.02 -25.24
N HIS A 251 30.26 -30.27 -25.08
CA HIS A 251 28.84 -30.57 -25.07
C HIS A 251 28.12 -30.08 -23.81
N ALA A 252 28.80 -30.06 -22.66
CA ALA A 252 28.26 -29.49 -21.42
C ALA A 252 28.22 -27.95 -21.49
N ALA A 253 29.27 -27.34 -22.05
CA ALA A 253 29.33 -25.90 -22.32
C ALA A 253 28.18 -25.45 -23.25
N GLU A 254 27.93 -26.16 -24.35
CA GLU A 254 26.84 -25.81 -25.27
C GLU A 254 25.46 -25.86 -24.58
N LYS A 255 25.21 -26.87 -23.75
CA LYS A 255 23.96 -26.97 -22.99
C LYS A 255 23.81 -25.83 -21.99
N TYR A 256 24.88 -25.49 -21.28
CA TYR A 256 24.90 -24.38 -20.34
C TYR A 256 24.58 -23.06 -21.05
N MET A 257 25.25 -22.79 -22.17
CA MET A 257 25.06 -21.56 -22.96
C MET A 257 23.62 -21.43 -23.53
N ARG A 258 22.93 -22.54 -23.78
CA ARG A 258 21.49 -22.51 -24.12
C ARG A 258 20.62 -22.02 -22.95
N VAL A 259 20.94 -22.40 -21.72
CA VAL A 259 20.23 -21.91 -20.51
C VAL A 259 20.58 -20.45 -20.26
N ALA A 260 21.87 -20.09 -20.39
CA ALA A 260 22.33 -18.71 -20.20
C ALA A 260 21.71 -17.73 -21.20
N SER A 261 21.69 -18.08 -22.49
CA SER A 261 21.08 -17.26 -23.54
C SER A 261 19.57 -17.08 -23.34
N GLN A 262 18.88 -18.04 -22.72
CA GLN A 262 17.47 -17.92 -22.38
C GLN A 262 17.21 -16.87 -21.30
N THR A 263 18.11 -16.69 -20.32
CA THR A 263 18.03 -15.63 -19.31
C THR A 263 18.14 -14.24 -19.94
N ARG A 264 19.08 -14.05 -20.87
CA ARG A 264 19.22 -12.81 -21.65
C ARG A 264 17.94 -12.49 -22.42
N LEU A 265 17.42 -13.47 -23.17
CA LEU A 265 16.23 -13.30 -24.01
C LEU A 265 14.95 -13.06 -23.19
N GLN A 266 14.76 -13.76 -22.06
CA GLN A 266 13.57 -13.58 -21.22
C GLN A 266 13.50 -12.17 -20.62
N ASN A 267 14.63 -11.61 -20.19
CA ASN A 267 14.67 -10.30 -19.56
C ASN A 267 14.70 -9.14 -20.55
N GLN A 268 15.09 -9.37 -21.81
CA GLN A 268 14.99 -8.39 -22.89
C GLN A 268 13.61 -8.40 -23.61
N GLN A 269 12.81 -9.46 -23.47
CA GLN A 269 11.52 -9.58 -24.16
C GLN A 269 10.45 -8.61 -23.65
N THR A 270 9.75 -7.94 -24.57
CA THR A 270 8.67 -7.01 -24.25
C THR A 270 7.41 -7.77 -23.79
N PHE A 271 6.57 -7.15 -22.96
CA PHE A 271 5.25 -7.69 -22.60
C PHE A 271 4.46 -8.20 -23.83
N PHE A 272 4.46 -7.43 -24.92
CA PHE A 272 3.79 -7.81 -26.18
C PHE A 272 4.42 -9.03 -26.87
N GLU A 273 5.74 -9.26 -26.74
CA GLU A 273 6.40 -10.44 -27.30
C GLU A 273 6.08 -11.68 -26.48
N ARG A 274 6.06 -11.56 -25.15
CA ARG A 274 5.58 -12.61 -24.23
C ARG A 274 4.12 -12.94 -24.51
N LEU A 275 3.28 -11.92 -24.72
CA LEU A 275 1.86 -12.09 -25.05
C LEU A 275 1.67 -12.73 -26.44
N LYS A 276 2.47 -12.34 -27.45
CA LYS A 276 2.47 -12.95 -28.78
C LYS A 276 2.90 -14.41 -28.73
N LEU A 277 3.93 -14.74 -27.96
CA LEU A 277 4.33 -16.13 -27.72
C LEU A 277 3.23 -16.90 -26.99
N PHE A 278 2.65 -16.31 -25.94
CA PHE A 278 1.51 -16.89 -25.21
C PHE A 278 0.38 -17.21 -26.19
N PHE A 279 -0.14 -16.24 -26.93
CA PHE A 279 -1.19 -16.44 -27.93
C PHE A 279 -0.78 -17.44 -29.01
N ARG A 280 0.45 -17.42 -29.52
CA ARG A 280 0.92 -18.41 -30.51
C ARG A 280 0.91 -19.84 -29.95
N PHE A 281 1.26 -20.02 -28.68
CA PHE A 281 1.25 -21.32 -28.00
C PHE A 281 -0.15 -21.74 -27.51
N THR A 282 -0.98 -20.83 -27.02
CA THR A 282 -2.33 -21.12 -26.52
C THR A 282 -3.36 -21.24 -27.65
N LEU A 283 -3.38 -20.34 -28.65
CA LEU A 283 -4.26 -20.52 -29.83
C LEU A 283 -3.87 -21.74 -30.65
N SER A 284 -2.58 -22.09 -30.78
CA SER A 284 -2.21 -23.33 -31.50
C SER A 284 -2.69 -24.59 -30.76
N LYS A 285 -2.75 -24.55 -29.42
CA LYS A 285 -3.37 -25.59 -28.59
C LYS A 285 -4.90 -25.62 -28.70
N TRP A 286 -5.54 -24.51 -29.03
CA TRP A 286 -7.01 -24.39 -29.14
C TRP A 286 -7.54 -24.46 -30.58
N SER A 287 -6.69 -24.33 -31.59
CA SER A 287 -7.08 -24.41 -33.00
C SER A 287 -7.73 -25.77 -33.31
N LEU A 288 -9.00 -25.79 -33.68
CA LEU A 288 -9.78 -26.99 -34.05
C LEU A 288 -9.48 -27.51 -35.47
N SER A 289 -8.61 -26.84 -36.24
CA SER A 289 -8.24 -27.21 -37.61
C SER A 289 -7.68 -28.63 -37.73
N LYS A 290 -8.05 -29.36 -38.80
CA LYS A 290 -7.54 -30.71 -39.14
C LYS A 290 -5.99 -30.76 -39.13
N LYS A 291 -5.30 -29.71 -39.60
CA LYS A 291 -3.83 -29.62 -39.61
C LYS A 291 -3.21 -29.49 -38.20
N ALA A 292 -3.92 -28.87 -37.25
CA ALA A 292 -3.46 -28.77 -35.86
C ALA A 292 -3.68 -30.07 -35.07
N ARG A 293 -4.79 -30.78 -35.33
CA ARG A 293 -5.02 -32.14 -34.80
C ARG A 293 -3.96 -33.12 -35.29
N ALA A 294 -3.61 -33.08 -36.58
CA ALA A 294 -2.52 -33.89 -37.13
C ALA A 294 -1.17 -33.58 -36.46
N ARG A 295 -0.84 -32.30 -36.24
CA ARG A 295 0.36 -31.88 -35.50
C ARG A 295 0.36 -32.32 -34.03
N ARG A 296 -0.77 -32.28 -33.32
CA ARG A 296 -0.87 -32.83 -31.95
C ARG A 296 -0.72 -34.35 -31.91
N LYS A 297 -1.22 -35.06 -32.93
CA LYS A 297 -1.04 -36.51 -33.07
C LYS A 297 0.43 -36.86 -33.34
N MET A 298 1.11 -36.06 -34.18
CA MET A 298 2.56 -36.13 -34.41
C MET A 298 3.34 -35.84 -33.12
N PHE A 299 3.03 -34.77 -32.37
CA PHE A 299 3.68 -34.47 -31.08
C PHE A 299 3.43 -35.54 -30.02
N ARG A 300 2.26 -36.20 -30.02
CA ARG A 300 1.99 -37.38 -29.18
C ARG A 300 2.83 -38.60 -29.61
N GLN A 301 3.18 -38.72 -30.88
CA GLN A 301 4.11 -39.73 -31.40
C GLN A 301 5.59 -39.38 -31.16
N TYR A 302 5.90 -38.10 -30.90
CA TYR A 302 7.17 -37.60 -30.37
C TYR A 302 7.22 -37.61 -28.83
N ARG A 303 6.30 -38.30 -28.13
CA ARG A 303 6.67 -38.84 -26.81
C ARG A 303 7.89 -39.73 -27.03
N PRO A 304 8.94 -39.62 -26.19
CA PRO A 304 10.21 -40.31 -26.45
C PRO A 304 9.92 -41.78 -26.79
N ARG A 305 10.23 -42.14 -28.02
CA ARG A 305 9.96 -43.45 -28.61
C ARG A 305 11.05 -44.44 -28.22
N GLY A 306 11.43 -44.41 -26.95
CA GLY A 306 12.40 -45.29 -26.31
C GLY A 306 11.89 -45.57 -24.91
N GLY A 307 11.82 -46.85 -24.54
CA GLY A 307 11.29 -47.34 -23.26
C GLY A 307 12.14 -46.96 -22.04
N GLN A 308 12.52 -45.69 -21.91
CA GLN A 308 13.15 -45.18 -20.71
C GLN A 308 12.06 -45.05 -19.64
N SER A 309 12.26 -45.75 -18.53
CA SER A 309 11.41 -45.65 -17.36
C SER A 309 11.32 -44.19 -16.92
N ARG A 310 10.16 -43.74 -16.40
CA ARG A 310 10.01 -42.36 -15.86
C ARG A 310 11.12 -42.00 -14.86
N THR A 311 11.60 -43.01 -14.15
CA THR A 311 12.73 -42.98 -13.22
C THR A 311 14.06 -42.67 -13.91
N GLU A 312 14.37 -43.27 -15.06
CA GLU A 312 15.60 -42.95 -15.84
C GLU A 312 15.61 -41.53 -16.39
N LEU A 313 14.46 -41.02 -16.82
CA LEU A 313 14.35 -39.63 -17.26
C LEU A 313 14.56 -38.66 -16.10
N MET A 314 14.04 -38.99 -14.91
CA MET A 314 14.25 -38.22 -13.69
C MET A 314 15.70 -38.24 -13.23
N THR A 315 16.38 -39.39 -13.27
CA THR A 315 17.79 -39.50 -12.89
C THR A 315 18.71 -38.79 -13.89
N ARG A 316 18.48 -38.95 -15.19
CA ARG A 316 19.21 -38.21 -16.23
C ARG A 316 19.02 -36.71 -16.10
N ASN A 317 17.80 -36.25 -15.82
CA ASN A 317 17.53 -34.84 -15.57
C ASN A 317 18.29 -34.39 -14.31
N ARG A 318 18.23 -35.12 -13.19
CA ARG A 318 18.99 -34.81 -11.97
C ARG A 318 20.50 -34.71 -12.23
N GLN A 319 21.09 -35.66 -12.96
CA GLN A 319 22.50 -35.62 -13.33
C GLN A 319 22.85 -34.39 -14.19
N MET A 320 21.97 -34.03 -15.12
CA MET A 320 22.13 -32.81 -15.92
C MET A 320 22.10 -31.56 -15.03
N TRP A 321 21.15 -31.46 -14.09
CA TRP A 321 21.09 -30.33 -13.15
C TRP A 321 22.30 -30.28 -12.20
N GLN A 322 22.82 -31.44 -11.77
CA GLN A 322 24.05 -31.51 -10.97
C GLN A 322 25.28 -31.02 -11.73
N GLN A 323 25.44 -31.44 -12.99
CA GLN A 323 26.51 -30.94 -13.86
C GLN A 323 26.37 -29.43 -14.07
N MET A 324 25.17 -28.93 -14.34
CA MET A 324 24.92 -27.50 -14.49
C MET A 324 25.28 -26.71 -13.23
N ARG A 325 24.99 -27.25 -12.04
CA ARG A 325 25.31 -26.60 -10.77
C ARG A 325 26.82 -26.39 -10.59
N GLN A 326 27.63 -27.37 -10.96
CA GLN A 326 29.09 -27.26 -10.89
C GLN A 326 29.62 -26.26 -11.91
N ILE A 327 29.05 -26.23 -13.11
CA ILE A 327 29.47 -25.31 -14.19
C ILE A 327 29.08 -23.87 -13.87
N GLU A 328 27.90 -23.63 -13.27
CA GLU A 328 27.36 -22.28 -13.01
C GLU A 328 28.16 -21.47 -11.98
N GLN A 329 28.93 -22.10 -11.08
CA GLN A 329 29.63 -21.37 -10.01
C GLN A 329 30.64 -20.33 -10.53
N LYS A 330 31.59 -20.75 -11.37
CA LYS A 330 32.64 -19.84 -11.88
C LYS A 330 32.08 -18.70 -12.76
N PRO A 331 31.20 -18.95 -13.74
CA PRO A 331 30.60 -17.87 -14.53
C PRO A 331 29.73 -16.93 -13.70
N TYR A 332 29.02 -17.45 -12.68
CA TYR A 332 28.23 -16.62 -11.78
C TYR A 332 29.12 -15.66 -10.97
N GLU A 333 30.20 -16.16 -10.38
CA GLU A 333 31.16 -15.33 -9.63
C GLU A 333 31.82 -14.28 -10.54
N ALA A 334 32.22 -14.65 -11.76
CA ALA A 334 32.80 -13.73 -12.73
C ALA A 334 31.82 -12.61 -13.14
N VAL A 335 30.55 -12.95 -13.35
CA VAL A 335 29.50 -11.97 -13.66
C VAL A 335 29.24 -11.05 -12.48
N LEU A 336 29.20 -11.57 -11.25
CA LEU A 336 29.01 -10.74 -10.06
C LEU A 336 30.19 -9.78 -9.84
N ALA A 337 31.42 -10.25 -10.06
CA ALA A 337 32.61 -9.41 -9.98
C ALA A 337 32.57 -8.27 -11.02
N TYR A 338 32.22 -8.59 -12.27
CA TYR A 338 32.03 -7.59 -13.32
C TYR A 338 30.94 -6.57 -12.98
N LEU A 339 29.80 -7.03 -12.46
CA LEU A 339 28.70 -6.17 -12.05
C LEU A 339 29.07 -5.26 -10.87
N ALA A 340 29.91 -5.74 -9.95
CA ALA A 340 30.41 -4.97 -8.82
C ALA A 340 31.38 -3.85 -9.25
N ASP A 341 32.25 -4.14 -10.22
CA ASP A 341 33.22 -3.16 -10.77
C ASP A 341 32.53 -2.08 -11.64
N THR A 342 31.39 -2.42 -12.26
CA THR A 342 30.67 -1.52 -13.18
C THR A 342 29.65 -0.61 -12.47
N ILE A 343 29.57 -0.62 -11.12
CA ILE A 343 28.56 0.15 -10.37
C ILE A 343 28.83 1.66 -10.48
N THR A 344 27.87 2.39 -11.04
CA THR A 344 27.84 3.86 -11.08
C THR A 344 26.49 4.35 -10.54
N ALA A 345 26.43 5.57 -9.99
CA ALA A 345 25.19 6.18 -9.48
C ALA A 345 24.02 6.11 -10.47
N ASP A 346 24.28 6.31 -11.77
CA ASP A 346 23.25 6.26 -12.84
C ASP A 346 22.87 4.83 -13.28
N ASN A 347 23.72 3.83 -13.01
CA ASN A 347 23.56 2.44 -13.48
C ASN A 347 23.10 1.48 -12.37
N GLN A 348 23.06 1.92 -11.11
CA GLN A 348 22.84 1.07 -9.95
C GLN A 348 21.54 0.27 -10.04
N GLN A 349 20.46 0.87 -10.55
CA GLN A 349 19.19 0.16 -10.73
C GLN A 349 19.25 -0.92 -11.82
N ALA A 350 19.86 -0.58 -12.97
CA ALA A 350 19.98 -1.52 -14.08
C ALA A 350 20.84 -2.72 -13.68
N ILE A 351 21.93 -2.47 -12.96
CA ILE A 351 22.82 -3.50 -12.39
C ILE A 351 22.05 -4.38 -11.40
N GLY A 352 21.24 -3.80 -10.50
CA GLY A 352 20.41 -4.54 -9.57
C GLY A 352 19.42 -5.50 -10.27
N ILE A 353 18.82 -5.08 -11.39
CA ILE A 353 17.92 -5.94 -12.18
C ILE A 353 18.68 -7.08 -12.85
N VAL A 354 19.85 -6.81 -13.43
CA VAL A 354 20.68 -7.82 -14.08
C VAL A 354 21.19 -8.83 -13.04
N ARG A 355 21.72 -8.35 -11.91
CA ARG A 355 22.16 -9.18 -10.78
C ARG A 355 21.05 -10.13 -10.33
N ARG A 356 19.84 -9.62 -10.12
CA ARG A 356 18.67 -10.43 -9.74
C ARG A 356 18.37 -11.56 -10.74
N ALA A 357 18.50 -11.29 -12.04
CA ALA A 357 18.26 -12.30 -13.07
C ALA A 357 19.30 -13.44 -13.00
N TYR A 358 20.56 -13.12 -12.73
CA TYR A 358 21.62 -14.10 -12.52
C TYR A 358 21.44 -14.85 -11.21
N ASP A 359 21.12 -14.17 -10.10
CA ASP A 359 20.79 -14.81 -8.81
C ASP A 359 19.63 -15.80 -8.93
N GLU A 360 18.58 -15.44 -9.70
CA GLU A 360 17.44 -16.31 -9.95
C GLU A 360 17.80 -17.53 -10.81
N ARG A 361 18.70 -17.38 -11.78
CA ARG A 361 19.20 -18.51 -12.56
C ARG A 361 20.06 -19.43 -11.69
N HIS A 362 21.03 -18.88 -10.96
CA HIS A 362 21.90 -19.61 -10.05
C HIS A 362 21.08 -20.44 -9.05
N ARG A 363 20.07 -19.83 -8.43
CA ARG A 363 19.12 -20.49 -7.52
C ARG A 363 18.33 -21.64 -8.16
N ARG A 364 17.82 -21.45 -9.39
CA ARG A 364 17.10 -22.53 -10.11
C ARG A 364 18.00 -23.74 -10.39
N LEU A 365 19.31 -23.51 -10.54
CA LEU A 365 20.31 -24.55 -10.76
C LEU A 365 20.83 -25.15 -9.44
N SER A 366 20.85 -24.36 -8.34
CA SER A 366 21.29 -24.78 -6.99
C SER A 366 20.22 -25.54 -6.20
N GLY A 367 18.94 -25.32 -6.44
CA GLY A 367 17.85 -26.17 -5.91
C GLY A 367 17.62 -26.17 -4.38
N GLU A 368 18.14 -25.18 -3.64
CA GLU A 368 17.94 -25.10 -2.18
C GLU A 368 16.51 -24.70 -1.77
N ARG A 369 15.85 -25.55 -0.97
CA ARG A 369 14.67 -25.21 -0.14
C ARG A 369 15.08 -24.49 1.16
N ASP A 370 16.26 -24.79 1.72
CA ASP A 370 16.84 -24.15 2.92
C ASP A 370 17.01 -22.62 2.80
N PHE A 371 16.95 -22.13 1.57
CA PHE A 371 17.09 -20.72 1.24
C PHE A 371 15.90 -19.84 1.66
N GLN A 372 14.66 -20.37 1.66
CA GLN A 372 13.48 -19.58 2.04
C GLN A 372 13.51 -19.18 3.52
N GLU A 373 13.89 -20.10 4.41
CA GLU A 373 13.97 -19.85 5.84
C GLU A 373 15.07 -18.82 6.16
N THR A 374 16.27 -19.02 5.61
CA THR A 374 17.39 -18.06 5.72
C THR A 374 17.02 -16.68 5.15
N GLN A 375 16.32 -16.64 4.00
CA GLN A 375 15.84 -15.39 3.42
C GLN A 375 14.86 -14.67 4.37
N ASN A 376 14.00 -15.44 5.03
CA ASN A 376 13.00 -14.87 5.93
C ASN A 376 13.63 -14.27 7.18
N GLU A 377 14.61 -14.94 7.75
CA GLU A 377 15.40 -14.42 8.88
C GLU A 377 16.12 -13.13 8.49
N LEU A 378 16.80 -13.11 7.34
CA LEU A 378 17.53 -11.93 6.86
C LEU A 378 16.60 -10.74 6.56
N LEU A 379 15.37 -10.97 6.11
CA LEU A 379 14.43 -9.89 5.87
C LEU A 379 13.87 -9.33 7.19
N ILE A 380 13.63 -10.18 8.20
CA ILE A 380 13.27 -9.71 9.55
C ILE A 380 14.39 -8.86 10.14
N GLU A 381 15.65 -9.30 9.98
CA GLU A 381 16.82 -8.53 10.39
C GLU A 381 16.88 -7.17 9.65
N ALA A 382 16.66 -7.16 8.34
CA ALA A 382 16.62 -5.92 7.57
C ALA A 382 15.58 -4.92 8.11
N PHE A 383 14.36 -5.37 8.42
CA PHE A 383 13.34 -4.50 9.03
C PHE A 383 13.76 -3.97 10.41
N GLN A 384 14.50 -4.76 11.20
CA GLN A 384 15.05 -4.28 12.47
C GLN A 384 16.11 -3.20 12.26
N LEU A 385 16.94 -3.31 11.21
CA LEU A 385 17.93 -2.27 10.86
C LEU A 385 17.25 -0.96 10.46
N GLU A 386 16.18 -1.02 9.67
CA GLU A 386 15.37 0.16 9.32
C GLU A 386 14.76 0.81 10.57
N TYR A 387 14.22 -0.01 11.49
CA TYR A 387 13.65 0.47 12.74
C TYR A 387 14.68 1.19 13.63
N ASN A 388 15.87 0.59 13.76
CA ASN A 388 16.99 1.13 14.53
C ASN A 388 17.52 2.45 13.94
N PHE A 389 17.54 2.55 12.60
CA PHE A 389 17.91 3.80 11.92
C PHE A 389 16.95 4.94 12.28
N ILE A 390 15.64 4.72 12.17
CA ILE A 390 14.63 5.74 12.54
C ILE A 390 14.79 6.12 14.02
N GLN A 391 14.97 5.14 14.91
CA GLN A 391 15.15 5.39 16.34
C GLN A 391 16.38 6.26 16.62
N THR A 392 17.48 6.00 15.92
CA THR A 392 18.73 6.78 16.04
C THR A 392 18.54 8.22 15.55
N GLN A 393 17.86 8.41 14.42
CA GLN A 393 17.60 9.73 13.87
C GLN A 393 16.62 10.55 14.72
N LEU A 394 15.62 9.90 15.33
CA LEU A 394 14.74 10.54 16.31
C LEU A 394 15.51 10.95 17.58
N ALA A 395 16.41 10.09 18.07
CA ALA A 395 17.24 10.40 19.24
C ALA A 395 18.20 11.58 18.98
N ASN A 396 18.77 11.66 17.78
CA ASN A 396 19.65 12.74 17.35
C ASN A 396 18.91 14.04 16.96
N LYS A 397 17.56 14.05 17.03
CA LYS A 397 16.69 15.17 16.63
C LYS A 397 16.85 15.60 15.17
N THR A 398 17.32 14.71 14.30
CA THR A 398 17.41 14.94 12.85
C THR A 398 16.06 14.71 12.17
N PHE A 399 15.28 13.71 12.63
CA PHE A 399 13.91 13.47 12.19
C PHE A 399 12.90 14.09 13.16
N SER A 400 11.82 14.65 12.61
CA SER A 400 10.65 15.04 13.40
C SER A 400 9.90 13.80 13.89
N SER A 401 9.21 13.92 15.03
CA SER A 401 8.39 12.83 15.57
C SER A 401 7.30 12.40 14.57
N GLU A 402 6.73 13.34 13.82
CA GLU A 402 5.77 13.06 12.76
C GLU A 402 6.37 12.25 11.60
N LEU A 403 7.56 12.63 11.12
CA LEU A 403 8.28 11.89 10.07
C LEU A 403 8.62 10.46 10.51
N GLY A 404 9.14 10.31 11.74
CA GLY A 404 9.45 8.99 12.29
C GLY A 404 8.22 8.08 12.40
N ASN A 405 7.08 8.62 12.84
CA ASN A 405 5.83 7.86 12.91
C ASN A 405 5.35 7.37 11.54
N GLN A 406 5.43 8.21 10.50
CA GLN A 406 5.06 7.80 9.14
C GLN A 406 5.98 6.69 8.60
N LEU A 407 7.29 6.77 8.86
CA LEU A 407 8.24 5.72 8.47
C LEU A 407 7.97 4.40 9.21
N TYR A 408 7.68 4.46 10.52
CA TYR A 408 7.30 3.25 11.28
C TYR A 408 6.01 2.60 10.77
N GLU A 409 5.01 3.38 10.39
CA GLU A 409 3.77 2.88 9.80
C GLU A 409 4.04 2.15 8.47
N GLN A 410 4.93 2.69 7.63
CA GLN A 410 5.35 2.04 6.40
C GLN A 410 6.07 0.71 6.65
N ILE A 411 7.08 0.68 7.55
CA ILE A 411 7.79 -0.56 7.90
C ILE A 411 6.80 -1.60 8.43
N SER A 412 5.91 -1.20 9.33
CA SER A 412 4.91 -2.11 9.89
C SER A 412 4.01 -2.70 8.81
N THR A 413 3.63 -1.89 7.82
CA THR A 413 2.82 -2.32 6.68
C THR A 413 3.58 -3.30 5.80
N ASP A 414 4.84 -3.00 5.46
CA ASP A 414 5.71 -3.84 4.62
C ASP A 414 5.99 -5.19 5.30
N GLN A 415 6.33 -5.18 6.59
CA GLN A 415 6.52 -6.38 7.41
C GLN A 415 5.25 -7.23 7.44
N LEU A 416 4.09 -6.60 7.59
CA LEU A 416 2.81 -7.29 7.60
C LEU A 416 2.48 -7.95 6.25
N VAL A 417 2.68 -7.24 5.14
CA VAL A 417 2.48 -7.76 3.77
C VAL A 417 3.38 -8.97 3.55
N TYR A 418 4.63 -8.86 4.00
CA TYR A 418 5.59 -9.93 3.90
C TYR A 418 5.21 -11.17 4.74
N LEU A 419 4.88 -11.00 6.01
CA LEU A 419 4.44 -12.11 6.88
C LEU A 419 3.20 -12.85 6.33
N GLN A 420 2.34 -12.13 5.60
CA GLN A 420 1.23 -12.74 4.88
C GLN A 420 1.69 -13.63 3.73
N SER A 421 2.68 -13.18 2.94
CA SER A 421 3.21 -13.95 1.82
C SER A 421 3.92 -15.25 2.25
N ILE A 422 4.52 -15.26 3.45
CA ILE A 422 5.16 -16.46 4.00
C ILE A 422 4.12 -17.54 4.35
N ASN A 423 2.95 -17.14 4.85
CA ASN A 423 1.92 -18.08 5.33
C ASN A 423 1.03 -18.66 4.22
N THR A 424 1.19 -18.21 2.97
CA THR A 424 0.37 -18.65 1.83
C THR A 424 1.02 -19.70 0.93
N ASP A 425 2.34 -19.93 1.09
CA ASP A 425 3.10 -20.99 0.43
C ASP A 425 3.29 -22.20 1.36
#